data_AF-A0AAN0RM52-F1
#
_entry.id   AF-A0AAN0RM52-F1
#
_cell.length_a   1.000
_cell.length_b   1.000
_cell.length_c   1.000
_cell.angle_alpha   90.00
_cell.angle_beta   90.00
_cell.angle_gamma   90.00
#
_symmetry.space_group_name_H-M   'P 1'
#
loop_
_entity.id
_entity.type
_entity.pdbx_description
1 polymer ?
#
loop_
_entity_poly.entity_id
_entity_poly.type
_entity_poly.pdbx_seq_one_letter_code
_entity_poly.pdbx_strand_id
1 'polypeptide(L)'
;MRWLVDKKQDGKTPGDWYKAENVRIPKYGKVMGSMWAVFLPGDRVRIMVADGRKGDANDPDIHPSDNDPYIAQGVVDEEWNRLYRDGESAQ
;
A
#
# COMPACT_ATOMS: atom_id res chain seq x y z
N MET A 1 -7.21 -3.77 0.79
CA MET A 1 -6.83 -2.56 0.02
C MET A 1 -6.48 -2.99 -1.38
N ARG A 2 -6.85 -2.22 -2.40
CA ARG A 2 -6.59 -2.53 -3.81
C ARG A 2 -5.88 -1.37 -4.48
N TRP A 3 -4.96 -1.67 -5.40
CA TRP A 3 -4.25 -0.66 -6.19
C TRP A 3 -3.97 -1.21 -7.58
N LEU A 4 -4.14 -0.35 -8.59
CA LEU A 4 -3.73 -0.61 -9.97
C LEU A 4 -2.32 -0.04 -10.13
N VAL A 5 -1.38 -0.84 -10.62
CA VAL A 5 -0.02 -0.38 -10.84
C VAL A 5 0.49 -0.79 -12.21
N ASP A 6 1.11 0.18 -12.88
CA ASP A 6 1.91 -0.05 -14.07
C ASP A 6 3.39 -0.22 -13.64
N LYS A 7 3.79 -1.48 -13.44
CA LYS A 7 5.15 -1.79 -13.01
C LYS A 7 6.10 -1.77 -14.20
N LYS A 8 6.60 -0.58 -14.52
CA LYS A 8 7.56 -0.39 -15.62
C LYS A 8 8.85 -1.23 -15.54
N GLN A 9 9.17 -1.84 -14.39
CA GLN A 9 10.43 -2.56 -14.15
C GLN A 9 10.35 -4.09 -14.18
N ASP A 10 9.17 -4.71 -14.19
CA ASP A 10 9.04 -6.18 -14.17
C ASP A 10 8.94 -6.82 -15.57
N GLY A 11 8.86 -5.99 -16.62
CA GLY A 11 8.76 -6.43 -18.01
C GLY A 11 7.46 -7.19 -18.34
N LYS A 12 6.49 -7.22 -17.42
CA LYS A 12 5.22 -7.94 -17.56
C LYS A 12 4.04 -7.01 -17.31
N THR A 13 3.50 -6.52 -18.44
CA THR A 13 2.16 -5.93 -18.58
C THR A 13 1.97 -4.52 -17.99
N PRO A 14 1.39 -3.57 -18.76
CA PRO A 14 0.83 -2.37 -18.18
C PRO A 14 -0.46 -2.68 -17.42
N GLY A 15 -0.53 -2.26 -16.15
CA GLY A 15 -1.77 -2.13 -15.38
C GLY A 15 -2.40 -3.42 -14.87
N ASP A 16 -1.80 -4.05 -13.85
CA ASP A 16 -2.47 -5.09 -13.08
C ASP A 16 -2.94 -4.56 -11.72
N TRP A 17 -4.16 -4.95 -11.33
CA TRP A 17 -4.68 -4.77 -9.99
C TRP A 17 -4.02 -5.71 -9.01
N TYR A 18 -3.66 -5.17 -7.86
CA TYR A 18 -3.17 -5.90 -6.71
C TYR A 18 -4.10 -5.64 -5.53
N LYS A 19 -4.14 -6.60 -4.62
CA LYS A 19 -4.81 -6.48 -3.34
C LYS A 19 -3.93 -6.94 -2.20
N ALA A 20 -4.10 -6.29 -1.06
CA ALA A 20 -3.59 -6.75 0.23
C ALA A 20 -4.78 -6.93 1.18
N GLU A 21 -4.82 -8.11 1.81
CA GLU A 21 -5.80 -8.47 2.82
C GLU A 21 -5.23 -8.25 4.23
N ASN A 22 -6.12 -8.16 5.23
CA ASN A 22 -5.75 -7.99 6.65
C ASN A 22 -4.81 -6.80 6.92
N VAL A 23 -4.92 -5.74 6.10
CA VAL A 23 -4.17 -4.50 6.29
C VAL A 23 -4.62 -3.85 7.59
N ARG A 24 -3.65 -3.54 8.46
CA ARG A 24 -3.89 -2.89 9.75
C ARG A 24 -3.18 -1.54 9.76
N ILE A 25 -3.82 -0.54 10.34
CA ILE A 25 -3.22 0.78 10.54
C ILE A 25 -2.64 0.81 11.96
N PRO A 26 -1.34 1.17 12.13
CA PRO A 26 -0.75 1.39 13.44
C PRO A 26 -1.54 2.43 14.24
N LYS A 27 -1.44 2.37 15.57
CA LYS A 27 -2.01 3.41 16.41
C LYS A 27 -1.36 4.75 16.05
N TYR A 28 -2.18 5.78 15.86
CA TYR A 28 -1.74 7.13 15.54
C TYR A 28 -2.13 8.11 16.64
N GLY A 29 -1.37 9.21 16.74
CA GLY A 29 -1.61 10.30 17.68
C GLY A 29 -2.84 11.16 17.36
N LYS A 30 -3.08 12.16 18.23
CA LYS A 30 -4.22 13.09 18.13
C LYS A 30 -4.10 14.04 16.94
N VAL A 31 -2.88 14.43 16.58
CA VAL A 31 -2.64 15.20 15.36
C VAL A 31 -2.70 14.20 14.22
N MET A 32 -3.67 14.37 13.32
CA MET A 32 -3.75 13.57 12.10
C MET A 32 -3.31 14.46 10.94
N GLY A 33 -2.13 14.18 10.39
CA GLY A 33 -1.60 14.93 9.26
C GLY A 33 -2.16 14.41 7.95
N SER A 34 -1.79 13.19 7.57
CA SER A 34 -2.14 12.59 6.28
C SER A 34 -2.07 11.06 6.36
N MET A 35 -2.88 10.37 5.54
CA MET A 35 -2.78 8.92 5.36
C MET A 35 -1.79 8.61 4.25
N TRP A 36 -0.88 7.69 4.51
CA TRP A 36 0.18 7.28 3.59
C TRP A 36 0.04 5.81 3.25
N ALA A 37 0.23 5.49 1.97
CA ALA A 37 0.48 4.14 1.49
C ALA A 37 1.93 4.04 1.05
N VAL A 38 2.73 3.27 1.80
CA VAL A 38 4.14 3.05 1.50
C VAL A 38 4.28 1.70 0.80
N PHE A 39 4.61 1.74 -0.49
CA PHE A 39 4.89 0.53 -1.27
C PHE A 39 6.35 0.13 -1.07
N LEU A 40 6.55 -1.14 -0.76
CA LEU A 40 7.83 -1.74 -0.43
C LEU A 40 8.19 -2.82 -1.47
N PRO A 41 9.48 -3.19 -1.60
CA PRO A 41 9.89 -4.29 -2.47
C PRO A 41 9.14 -5.58 -2.17
N GLY A 42 8.87 -6.35 -3.23
CA GLY A 42 8.13 -7.61 -3.14
C GLY A 42 6.63 -7.42 -2.94
N ASP A 43 6.04 -6.34 -3.49
CA ASP A 43 4.60 -6.05 -3.45
C ASP A 43 4.02 -5.89 -2.05
N ARG A 44 4.87 -5.53 -1.10
CA ARG A 44 4.48 -5.26 0.27
C ARG A 44 3.96 -3.84 0.39
N VAL A 45 2.99 -3.63 1.27
CA VAL A 45 2.42 -2.31 1.53
C VAL A 45 2.26 -2.08 3.02
N ARG A 46 2.54 -0.86 3.45
CA ARG A 46 2.22 -0.38 4.80
C ARG A 46 1.31 0.84 4.68
N ILE A 47 0.19 0.80 5.41
CA ILE A 47 -0.70 1.95 5.54
C ILE A 47 -0.51 2.57 6.91
N MET A 48 -0.32 3.88 6.95
CA MET A 48 -0.13 4.61 8.21
C MET A 48 -0.78 5.98 8.16
N VAL A 49 -1.00 6.55 9.33
CA VAL A 49 -1.40 7.95 9.47
C VAL A 49 -0.23 8.70 10.09
N ALA A 50 0.28 9.69 9.39
CA ALA A 50 1.30 10.58 9.93
C ALA A 50 0.70 11.38 11.10
N ASP A 51 1.35 11.31 12.26
CA ASP A 51 0.86 11.93 13.49
C ASP A 51 1.70 13.12 14.00
N GLY A 52 2.59 13.61 13.13
CA GLY A 52 3.43 14.78 13.37
C GLY A 52 4.66 14.51 14.25
N ARG A 53 4.86 13.27 14.72
CA ARG A 53 6.06 12.88 15.46
C ARG A 53 7.15 12.45 14.49
N LYS A 54 8.20 13.27 14.39
CA LYS A 54 9.35 12.96 13.52
C LYS A 54 10.21 11.85 14.11
N GLY A 55 10.71 10.97 13.24
CA GLY A 55 11.61 9.87 13.55
C GLY A 55 10.96 8.66 14.22
N ASP A 56 9.63 8.61 14.32
CA ASP A 56 8.92 7.46 14.88
C ASP A 56 8.34 6.54 13.80
N ALA A 57 7.60 5.51 14.23
CA ALA A 57 7.05 4.51 13.31
C ALA A 57 6.02 5.10 12.33
N ASN A 58 5.35 6.22 12.62
CA ASN A 58 4.35 6.83 11.76
C ASN A 58 4.92 8.01 10.94
N ASP A 59 6.23 8.25 11.01
CA ASP A 59 6.90 9.24 10.17
C ASP A 59 7.02 8.73 8.72
N PRO A 60 6.40 9.39 7.72
CA PRO A 60 6.50 8.99 6.32
C PRO A 60 7.91 9.11 5.72
N ASP A 61 8.79 9.88 6.35
CA ASP A 61 10.18 10.02 5.90
C ASP A 61 11.07 8.85 6.34
N ILE A 62 10.53 7.93 7.17
CA ILE A 62 11.26 6.77 7.68
C ILE A 62 10.82 5.50 6.95
N HIS A 63 11.80 4.78 6.38
CA HIS A 63 11.56 3.47 5.80
C HIS A 63 11.13 2.46 6.89
N PRO A 64 9.97 1.80 6.75
CA PRO A 64 9.54 0.76 7.68
C PRO A 64 10.55 -0.38 7.80
N SER A 65 10.67 -0.97 8.99
CA SER A 65 11.43 -2.21 9.15
C SER A 65 10.79 -3.33 8.34
N ASP A 66 11.59 -4.22 7.73
CA ASP A 66 11.06 -5.36 6.98
C ASP A 66 10.15 -6.29 7.81
N ASN A 67 10.34 -6.31 9.13
CA ASN A 67 9.56 -7.11 10.07
C ASN A 67 8.43 -6.30 10.75
N ASP A 68 8.08 -5.13 10.22
CA ASP A 68 7.00 -4.31 10.77
C ASP A 68 5.66 -5.08 10.68
N PRO A 69 4.95 -5.30 11.81
CA PRO A 69 3.74 -6.12 11.84
C PRO A 69 2.54 -5.48 11.10
N TYR A 70 2.66 -4.23 10.67
CA TYR A 70 1.66 -3.51 9.88
C TYR A 70 1.95 -3.55 8.37
N ILE A 71 3.03 -4.22 7.96
CA ILE A 71 3.25 -4.55 6.56
C ILE A 71 2.31 -5.70 6.16
N ALA A 72 1.57 -5.50 5.08
CA ALA A 72 0.76 -6.52 4.44
C ALA A 72 1.37 -6.91 3.10
N GLN A 73 1.18 -8.18 2.72
CA GLN A 73 1.59 -8.69 1.43
C GLN A 73 0.52 -8.41 0.38
N GLY A 74 0.91 -7.75 -0.70
CA GLY A 74 0.12 -7.62 -1.92
C GLY A 74 0.21 -8.88 -2.77
N VAL A 75 -0.89 -9.22 -3.41
CA VAL A 75 -0.99 -10.26 -4.44
C VAL A 75 -1.80 -9.73 -5.61
N VAL A 76 -1.63 -10.31 -6.79
CA VAL A 76 -2.46 -10.00 -7.95
C VAL A 76 -3.92 -10.25 -7.60
N ASP A 77 -4.78 -9.28 -7.91
CA ASP A 77 -6.22 -9.42 -7.72
C ASP A 77 -6.87 -9.96 -9.00
N GLU A 78 -6.95 -11.28 -9.14
CA GLU A 78 -7.50 -11.93 -10.33
C GLU A 78 -8.93 -11.47 -10.66
N GLU A 79 -9.75 -11.24 -9.62
CA GLU A 79 -11.13 -10.79 -9.80
C GLU A 79 -11.18 -9.39 -10.40
N TRP A 80 -10.39 -8.46 -9.86
CA TRP A 80 -10.37 -7.09 -10.34
C TRP A 80 -9.66 -6.95 -11.67
N ASN A 81 -8.63 -7.75 -11.94
CA ASN A 81 -8.03 -7.80 -13.27
C ASN A 81 -9.00 -8.36 -14.33
N ARG A 82 -9.93 -9.24 -13.94
CA ARG A 82 -10.99 -9.73 -14.85
C ARG A 82 -12.07 -8.67 -15.09
N LEU A 83 -12.49 -7.94 -14.06
CA LEU A 83 -13.66 -7.07 -14.11
C LEU A 83 -13.32 -5.60 -14.46
N TYR A 84 -12.13 -5.14 -14.10
CA TYR A 84 -11.77 -3.71 -14.04
C TYR A 84 -10.40 -3.43 -14.68
N ARG A 85 -10.01 -4.19 -15.71
CA ARG A 85 -8.64 -4.22 -16.26
C ARG A 85 -8.02 -2.84 -16.54
N ASP A 86 -8.80 -1.91 -17.06
CA ASP A 86 -8.32 -0.57 -17.44
C ASP A 86 -8.50 0.49 -16.33
N GLY A 87 -8.89 0.06 -15.12
CA GLY A 87 -9.14 0.94 -13.98
C GLY A 87 -10.51 1.64 -14.00
N GLU A 88 -11.23 1.59 -15.12
CA GLU A 88 -12.54 2.23 -15.30
C GLU A 88 -13.70 1.30 -14.91
N SER A 89 -14.00 1.17 -13.62
CA SER A 89 -15.38 1.03 -13.07
C SER A 89 -15.47 0.80 -11.54
N ALA A 90 -14.48 1.26 -10.77
CA ALA A 90 -14.64 1.40 -9.32
C ALA A 90 -15.25 2.78 -9.00
N GLN A 91 -16.57 2.91 -9.10
CA GLN A 91 -17.33 4.08 -8.64
C GLN A 91 -18.09 3.74 -7.36
#